data_AF-A0A0Q9PMI6-F1
#
_entry.id   AF-A0A0Q9PMI6-F1
#
_cell.length_a   1.000
_cell.length_b   1.000
_cell.length_c   1.000
_cell.angle_alpha   90.00
_cell.angle_beta   90.00
_cell.angle_gamma   90.00
#
_symmetry.space_group_name_H-M   'P 1'
#
loop_
_entity.id
_entity.type
_entity.pdbx_description
1 polymer ?
#
loop_
_entity_poly.entity_id
_entity_poly.type
_entity_poly.pdbx_seq_one_letter_code
_entity_poly.pdbx_strand_id
1 'polypeptide(L)'
;METLEFNRRAYEVVSLIENGISSLILFSLENKKIINLFADLELSREQTEIRRSILSVYTRYQGKVDFRDKNNPKNHELKQNFLDQLAATKKKLEDL
;
A
#
# COMPACT_ATOMS: atom_id res chain seq x y z
N MET A 1 3.83 -19.94 1.32
CA MET A 1 4.94 -18.98 1.26
C MET A 1 5.61 -18.88 2.61
N GLU A 2 6.93 -18.76 2.66
CA GLU A 2 7.65 -18.51 3.92
C GLU A 2 7.40 -17.08 4.43
N THR A 3 7.27 -16.92 5.75
CA THR A 3 7.00 -15.62 6.40
C THR A 3 8.04 -14.56 6.06
N LEU A 4 9.33 -14.93 6.03
CA LEU A 4 10.42 -14.03 5.68
C LEU A 4 10.27 -13.45 4.26
N GLU A 5 9.94 -14.29 3.28
CA GLU A 5 9.75 -13.85 1.90
C GLU A 5 8.46 -13.02 1.75
N PHE A 6 7.38 -13.37 2.47
CA PHE A 6 6.19 -12.55 2.53
C PHE A 6 6.49 -11.16 3.10
N ASN A 7 7.16 -11.08 4.25
CA ASN A 7 7.49 -9.83 4.91
C ASN A 7 8.34 -8.93 4.01
N ARG A 8 9.36 -9.50 3.35
CA ARG A 8 10.20 -8.77 2.38
C ARG A 8 9.37 -8.13 1.27
N ARG A 9 8.46 -8.89 0.64
CA ARG A 9 7.58 -8.40 -0.43
C ARG A 9 6.55 -7.39 0.09
N ALA A 10 6.00 -7.61 1.27
CA ALA A 10 5.06 -6.70 1.89
C ALA A 10 5.71 -5.33 2.16
N TYR A 11 6.93 -5.31 2.71
CA TYR A 11 7.69 -4.07 2.92
C TYR A 11 8.00 -3.33 1.62
N GLU A 12 8.40 -4.06 0.57
CA GLU A 12 8.62 -3.48 -0.76
C GLU A 12 7.37 -2.78 -1.28
N VAL A 13 6.23 -3.48 -1.25
CA VAL A 13 4.94 -2.93 -1.71
C VAL A 13 4.49 -1.74 -0.86
N VAL A 14 4.62 -1.83 0.46
CA VAL A 14 4.28 -0.71 1.35
C VAL A 14 5.14 0.51 1.04
N SER A 15 6.46 0.33 0.86
CA SER A 15 7.37 1.44 0.52
C SER A 15 7.00 2.10 -0.81
N LEU A 16 6.66 1.31 -1.84
CA LEU A 16 6.17 1.82 -3.12
C LEU A 16 4.89 2.65 -2.92
N ILE A 17 3.94 2.14 -2.14
CA ILE A 17 2.66 2.82 -1.90
C ILE A 17 2.87 4.12 -1.11
N GLU A 18 3.70 4.10 -0.07
CA GLU A 18 4.03 5.28 0.74
C GLU A 18 4.66 6.39 -0.09
N ASN A 19 5.58 6.04 -1.00
CA ASN A 19 6.21 7.01 -1.90
C ASN A 19 5.15 7.63 -2.85
N GLY A 20 4.29 6.80 -3.43
CA GLY A 20 3.18 7.25 -4.28
C GLY A 20 2.27 8.24 -3.54
N ILE A 21 1.82 7.86 -2.33
CA ILE A 21 0.98 8.71 -1.47
C ILE A 21 1.69 10.01 -1.10
N SER A 22 2.95 9.92 -0.68
CA SER A 22 3.74 11.08 -0.24
C SER A 22 3.92 12.12 -1.33
N SER A 23 4.09 11.65 -2.57
CA SER A 23 4.31 12.48 -3.75
C SER A 23 3.01 12.88 -4.47
N LEU A 24 1.86 12.33 -4.05
CA LEU A 24 0.56 12.50 -4.72
C LEU A 24 0.64 12.19 -6.22
N ILE A 25 1.18 11.02 -6.58
CA ILE A 25 1.39 10.60 -7.98
C ILE A 25 0.64 9.31 -8.33
N LEU A 26 0.33 9.18 -9.62
CA LEU A 26 -0.09 7.91 -10.20
C LEU A 26 1.06 6.90 -10.19
N PHE A 27 0.74 5.63 -9.97
CA PHE A 27 1.73 4.56 -10.04
C PHE A 27 2.08 4.24 -11.50
N SER A 28 3.38 4.08 -11.76
CA SER A 28 3.90 3.60 -13.04
C SER A 28 3.39 2.18 -13.34
N LEU A 29 3.50 1.75 -14.59
CA LEU A 29 3.17 0.38 -14.99
C LEU A 29 4.02 -0.66 -14.23
N GLU A 30 5.29 -0.35 -14.01
CA GLU A 30 6.21 -1.18 -13.25
C GLU A 30 5.77 -1.33 -11.78
N ASN A 31 5.45 -0.22 -11.11
CA ASN A 31 4.96 -0.27 -9.73
C ASN A 31 3.65 -1.08 -9.64
N LYS A 32 2.73 -0.88 -10.60
CA LYS A 32 1.48 -1.65 -10.67
C LYS A 32 1.75 -3.14 -10.84
N LYS A 33 2.74 -3.52 -11.65
CA LYS A 33 3.13 -4.93 -11.83
C LYS A 33 3.61 -5.55 -10.52
N ILE A 34 4.44 -4.85 -9.76
CA ILE A 34 4.92 -5.34 -8.44
C ILE A 34 3.73 -5.52 -7.48
N ILE A 35 2.85 -4.54 -7.40
CA ILE A 35 1.65 -4.58 -6.53
C ILE A 35 0.72 -5.74 -6.93
N ASN A 36 0.50 -5.96 -8.23
CA ASN A 36 -0.35 -7.05 -8.72
C ASN A 36 0.28 -8.43 -8.42
N LEU A 37 1.59 -8.59 -8.64
CA LEU A 37 2.28 -9.82 -8.29
C LEU A 37 2.18 -10.13 -6.79
N PHE A 38 2.19 -9.10 -5.93
CA PHE A 38 1.93 -9.25 -4.50
C PHE A 38 0.48 -9.61 -4.19
N ALA A 39 -0.47 -9.07 -4.95
CA ALA A 39 -1.89 -9.37 -4.80
C ALA A 39 -2.21 -10.85 -5.09
N ASP A 40 -1.51 -11.45 -6.04
CA ASP A 40 -1.77 -12.82 -6.51
C ASP A 40 -1.07 -13.91 -5.67
N LEU A 41 -0.34 -13.54 -4.62
CA LEU A 41 0.39 -14.50 -3.79
C LEU A 41 -0.54 -15.47 -3.06
N GLU A 42 -0.14 -16.74 -3.02
CA GLU A 42 -0.74 -17.74 -2.13
C GLU A 42 -0.17 -17.61 -0.71
N LEU A 43 -1.05 -17.34 0.24
CA LEU A 43 -0.69 -16.87 1.58
C LEU A 43 -1.45 -17.64 2.66
N SER A 44 -0.90 -17.65 3.86
CA SER A 44 -1.64 -18.06 5.05
C SER A 44 -2.82 -17.10 5.32
N ARG A 45 -3.67 -17.45 6.29
CA ARG A 45 -4.77 -16.59 6.71
C ARG A 45 -4.28 -15.24 7.23
N GLU A 46 -3.31 -15.24 8.14
CA GLU A 46 -2.75 -14.01 8.75
C GLU A 46 -2.09 -13.11 7.71
N GLN A 47 -1.26 -13.70 6.84
CA GLN A 47 -0.63 -12.98 5.72
C GLN A 47 -1.67 -12.39 4.75
N THR A 48 -2.78 -13.09 4.52
CA THR A 48 -3.88 -12.59 3.69
C THR A 48 -4.54 -11.36 4.29
N GLU A 49 -4.69 -11.28 5.61
CA GLU A 49 -5.27 -10.12 6.29
C GLU A 49 -4.36 -8.89 6.17
N ILE A 50 -3.04 -9.08 6.28
CA ILE A 50 -2.07 -8.01 6.03
C ILE A 50 -2.10 -7.57 4.57
N ARG A 51 -2.03 -8.51 3.61
CA ARG A 51 -2.12 -8.19 2.18
C ARG A 51 -3.38 -7.36 1.88
N ARG A 52 -4.53 -7.77 2.41
CA ARG A 52 -5.80 -7.02 2.24
C ARG A 52 -5.71 -5.61 2.80
N SER A 53 -5.08 -5.42 3.95
CA SER A 53 -4.89 -4.10 4.55
C SER A 53 -4.05 -3.19 3.65
N ILE A 54 -2.92 -3.69 3.14
CA ILE A 54 -2.03 -2.98 2.21
C ILE A 54 -2.78 -2.59 0.92
N LEU A 55 -3.44 -3.56 0.27
CA LEU A 55 -4.11 -3.35 -1.02
C LEU A 55 -5.37 -2.48 -0.90
N SER A 56 -6.03 -2.48 0.26
CA SER A 56 -7.15 -1.57 0.53
C SER A 56 -6.70 -0.11 0.51
N VAL A 57 -5.55 0.20 1.13
CA VAL A 57 -4.98 1.55 1.07
C VAL A 57 -4.63 1.94 -0.36
N TYR A 58 -3.96 1.06 -1.10
CA TYR A 58 -3.63 1.30 -2.51
C TYR A 58 -4.87 1.61 -3.36
N THR A 59 -5.89 0.77 -3.27
CA THR A 59 -7.13 0.91 -4.05
C THR A 59 -7.87 2.20 -3.70
N ARG A 60 -7.99 2.50 -2.40
CA ARG A 60 -8.64 3.73 -1.92
C ARG A 60 -7.88 4.98 -2.33
N TYR A 61 -6.55 4.94 -2.30
CA TYR A 61 -5.73 6.04 -2.76
C TYR A 61 -5.98 6.33 -4.24
N GLN A 62 -5.94 5.30 -5.10
CA GLN A 62 -6.24 5.43 -6.53
C GLN A 62 -7.67 5.94 -6.80
N GLY A 63 -8.64 5.57 -5.97
CA GLY A 63 -10.04 5.94 -6.17
C GLY A 63 -10.47 7.28 -5.55
N LYS A 64 -9.73 7.82 -4.56
CA LYS A 64 -10.15 9.01 -3.80
C LYS A 64 -9.30 10.25 -4.02
N VAL A 65 -8.04 10.09 -4.43
CA VAL A 65 -7.15 11.23 -4.65
C VAL A 65 -7.45 11.86 -6.00
N ASP A 66 -7.61 13.18 -6.05
CA ASP A 66 -7.70 13.89 -7.31
C ASP A 66 -6.29 14.19 -7.83
N PHE A 67 -5.80 13.35 -8.74
CA PHE A 67 -4.47 13.50 -9.33
C PHE A 67 -4.35 14.68 -10.31
N ARG A 68 -5.48 15.28 -10.74
CA ARG A 68 -5.49 16.43 -11.64
C ARG A 68 -5.21 17.73 -10.88
N ASP A 69 -5.57 17.77 -9.60
CA ASP A 69 -5.30 18.89 -8.70
C ASP A 69 -4.60 18.41 -7.43
N LYS A 70 -3.26 18.42 -7.47
CA LYS A 70 -2.43 18.02 -6.32
C LYS A 70 -2.62 18.92 -5.10
N ASN A 71 -3.07 20.16 -5.30
CA ASN A 71 -3.25 21.13 -4.22
C ASN A 71 -4.67 21.08 -3.63
N ASN A 72 -5.51 20.14 -4.07
CA ASN A 72 -6.82 19.92 -3.49
C ASN A 72 -6.67 19.69 -1.97
N PRO A 73 -7.30 20.51 -1.11
CA PRO A 73 -7.18 20.37 0.35
C PRO A 73 -7.53 18.96 0.85
N LYS A 74 -8.47 18.28 0.18
CA LYS A 74 -8.86 16.91 0.51
C LYS A 74 -7.73 15.90 0.26
N ASN A 75 -6.85 16.15 -0.71
CA ASN A 75 -5.71 15.27 -0.98
C ASN A 75 -4.72 15.26 0.19
N HIS A 76 -4.53 16.40 0.87
CA HIS A 76 -3.64 16.49 2.03
C HIS A 76 -4.18 15.70 3.23
N GLU A 77 -5.48 15.81 3.52
CA GLU A 77 -6.12 15.01 4.57
C GLU A 77 -6.10 13.51 4.24
N LEU A 78 -6.44 13.15 3.00
CA LEU A 78 -6.40 11.76 2.54
C LEU A 78 -4.98 11.18 2.61
N LYS A 79 -3.97 11.97 2.22
CA LYS A 79 -2.55 11.57 2.28
C LYS A 79 -2.17 11.12 3.68
N GLN A 80 -2.41 11.96 4.69
CA GLN A 80 -2.06 11.60 6.07
C GLN A 80 -2.83 10.36 6.53
N ASN A 81 -4.14 10.31 6.27
CA ASN A 81 -4.99 9.18 6.63
C ASN A 81 -4.51 7.84 6.05
N PHE A 82 -4.01 7.84 4.81
CA PHE A 82 -3.48 6.63 4.18
C PHE A 82 -2.11 6.23 4.72
N LEU A 83 -1.22 7.20 4.98
CA LEU A 83 0.10 6.92 5.59
C LEU A 83 -0.06 6.32 7.00
N ASP A 84 -0.99 6.84 7.81
CA ASP A 84 -1.25 6.30 9.15
C ASP A 84 -1.76 4.84 9.08
N GLN A 85 -2.60 4.51 8.09
CA GLN A 85 -3.06 3.14 7.88
C GLN A 85 -1.92 2.18 7.46
N LEU A 86 -0.99 2.65 6.64
CA LEU A 86 0.20 1.85 6.26
C LEU A 86 1.14 1.68 7.45
N ALA A 87 1.34 2.72 8.26
CA ALA A 87 2.12 2.62 9.49
C ALA A 87 1.52 1.60 10.48
N ALA A 88 0.19 1.61 10.66
CA ALA A 88 -0.50 0.61 11.46
C ALA A 88 -0.37 -0.81 10.87
N THR A 89 -0.34 -0.93 9.54
CA THR A 89 -0.16 -2.22 8.85
C THR A 89 1.28 -2.74 8.98
N LYS A 90 2.28 -1.85 8.95
CA LYS A 90 3.69 -2.22 9.20
C LYS A 90 3.88 -2.79 10.60
N LYS A 91 3.27 -2.19 11.63
CA LYS A 91 3.33 -2.75 12.99
C LYS A 91 2.81 -4.19 13.04
N LYS A 92 1.68 -4.47 12.39
CA LYS A 92 1.16 -5.84 12.29
C LYS A 92 2.10 -6.79 11.55
N LEU A 93 2.89 -6.29 10.60
CA LEU A 93 3.87 -7.06 9.85
C LEU A 93 5.13 -7.37 10.69
N GLU A 94 5.50 -6.47 11.61
CA GLU A 94 6.60 -6.67 12.58
C GLU A 94 6.24 -7.72 13.63
N ASP A 95 4.96 -7.84 13.98
CA ASP A 95 4.43 -8.80 14.96
C ASP A 95 4.15 -10.20 14.39
N LEU A 96 4.47 -10.46 13.11
CA LEU A 96 4.13 -11.67 12.35
C LEU A 96 5.33 -12.60 12.16
#